data_AF-A0A239ZDR4-F1
#
_entry.id   AF-A0A239ZDR4-F1
#
_cell.length_a   1.000
_cell.length_b   1.000
_cell.length_c   1.000
_cell.angle_alpha   90.00
_cell.angle_beta   90.00
_cell.angle_gamma   90.00
#
_symmetry.space_group_name_H-M   'P 1'
#
loop_
_entity.id
_entity.type
_entity.pdbx_description
1 polymer ?
#
loop_
_entity_poly.entity_id
_entity_poly.type
_entity_poly.pdbx_seq_one_letter_code
_entity_poly.pdbx_strand_id
1 'polypeptide(L)'
;MAELGEELRRERVRRNLTFKDVEQALHIKTTYLEAIEDGNYDVIPGRVYVKGFIRNYGNYLDLDGDRLVAAYQNQVGDIDTFSVRPVSRYKVQSKPTLVQSEYAEYQTTKKRMSLETRQRKRQRSIVQERIILGVILLCMAIFLLWLFLF
;
A
#
# COMPACT_ATOMS: atom_id res chain seq x y z
N MET A 1 11.26 -15.56 20.85
CA MET A 1 10.99 -14.95 19.54
C MET A 1 10.99 -16.06 18.50
N ALA A 2 10.04 -16.03 17.56
CA ALA A 2 9.95 -17.03 16.51
C ALA A 2 11.08 -16.84 15.49
N GLU A 3 11.73 -17.92 15.04
CA GLU A 3 12.82 -17.88 14.05
C GLU A 3 12.45 -17.10 12.78
N LEU A 4 11.19 -17.23 12.34
CA LEU A 4 10.61 -16.50 11.21
C LEU A 4 10.60 -14.98 11.42
N GLY A 5 10.21 -14.52 12.60
CA GLY A 5 10.10 -13.09 12.90
C GLY A 5 11.46 -12.41 12.90
N GLU A 6 12.47 -13.10 13.44
CA GLU A 6 13.86 -12.63 13.44
C GLU A 6 14.46 -12.60 12.03
N GLU A 7 14.13 -13.55 11.17
CA GLU A 7 14.57 -13.52 9.77
C GLU A 7 14.02 -12.31 9.01
N LEU A 8 12.71 -12.04 9.13
CA LEU A 8 12.06 -10.87 8.52
C LEU A 8 12.68 -9.56 9.04
N ARG A 9 12.86 -9.47 10.37
CA ARG A 9 13.50 -8.33 11.02
C ARG A 9 14.90 -8.08 10.49
N ARG A 10 15.72 -9.13 10.41
CA ARG A 10 17.09 -9.06 9.94
C ARG A 10 17.17 -8.52 8.51
N GLU A 11 16.36 -9.05 7.59
CA GLU A 11 16.36 -8.57 6.20
C GLU A 11 15.80 -7.16 6.06
N ARG A 12 14.76 -6.79 6.83
CA ARG A 12 14.25 -5.42 6.85
C ARG A 12 15.34 -4.43 7.29
N VAL A 13 16.02 -4.73 8.39
CA VAL A 13 17.09 -3.88 8.95
C VAL A 13 18.29 -3.82 8.00
N ARG A 14 18.69 -4.95 7.41
CA ARG A 14 19.77 -5.01 6.41
C ARG A 14 19.51 -4.10 5.20
N ARG A 15 18.24 -3.95 4.82
CA ARG A 15 17.80 -3.06 3.73
C ARG A 15 17.56 -1.61 4.18
N ASN A 16 17.79 -1.28 5.44
CA ASN A 16 17.52 0.03 6.06
C ASN A 16 16.04 0.47 5.91
N LEU A 17 15.10 -0.49 5.98
CA LEU A 17 13.68 -0.21 5.87
C LEU A 17 13.06 0.01 7.26
N THR A 18 12.28 1.07 7.40
CA THR A 18 11.42 1.28 8.57
C THR A 18 10.10 0.53 8.39
N PHE A 19 9.36 0.31 9.49
CA PHE A 19 8.01 -0.22 9.37
C PHE A 19 7.08 0.68 8.57
N LYS A 20 7.34 2.00 8.52
CA LYS A 20 6.54 2.93 7.72
C LYS A 20 6.78 2.76 6.22
N ASP A 21 8.01 2.45 5.82
CA ASP A 21 8.32 2.16 4.42
C ASP A 21 7.58 0.89 3.95
N VAL A 22 7.62 -0.16 4.78
CA VAL A 22 6.91 -1.42 4.50
C VAL A 22 5.39 -1.22 4.51
N GLU A 23 4.85 -0.46 5.47
CA GLU A 23 3.41 -0.13 5.54
C GLU A 23 2.94 0.62 4.30
N GLN A 24 3.74 1.57 3.80
CA GLN A 24 3.42 2.30 2.56
C GLN A 24 3.47 1.40 1.32
N ALA A 25 4.41 0.47 1.26
CA ALA A 25 4.56 -0.44 0.12
C ALA A 25 3.50 -1.53 0.07
N LEU A 26 3.15 -2.12 1.22
CA LEU A 26 2.29 -3.30 1.30
C LEU A 26 0.87 -3.02 1.79
N HIS A 27 0.60 -1.80 2.27
CA HIS A 27 -0.65 -1.43 2.92
C HIS A 27 -1.00 -2.34 4.12
N ILE A 28 0.02 -2.86 4.80
CA ILE A 28 -0.09 -3.62 6.04
C ILE A 28 0.25 -2.68 7.20
N LYS A 29 -0.66 -2.54 8.17
CA LYS A 29 -0.45 -1.63 9.30
C LYS A 29 0.86 -1.93 10.03
N THR A 30 1.56 -0.89 10.47
CA THR A 30 2.80 -1.03 11.28
C THR A 30 2.61 -1.98 12.46
N THR A 31 1.49 -1.87 13.18
CA THR A 31 1.15 -2.74 14.32
C THR A 31 1.11 -4.23 13.96
N TYR A 32 0.77 -4.58 12.71
CA TYR A 32 0.74 -5.97 12.25
C TYR A 32 2.12 -6.45 11.79
N LEU A 33 2.95 -5.56 11.24
CA LEU A 33 4.33 -5.88 10.87
C LEU A 33 5.17 -6.16 12.12
N GLU A 34 5.04 -5.32 13.15
CA GLU A 34 5.65 -5.54 14.47
C GLU A 34 5.20 -6.87 15.06
N ALA A 35 3.89 -7.14 15.08
CA ALA A 35 3.32 -8.39 15.54
C ALA A 35 3.88 -9.62 14.81
N ILE A 36 4.14 -9.53 13.50
CA ILE A 36 4.75 -10.63 12.73
C ILE A 36 6.21 -10.85 13.14
N GLU A 37 7.00 -9.78 13.28
CA GLU A 37 8.40 -9.89 13.71
C GLU A 37 8.52 -10.39 15.16
N ASP A 38 7.58 -10.04 16.03
CA ASP A 38 7.56 -10.50 17.42
C ASP A 38 6.94 -11.90 17.60
N GLY A 39 6.29 -12.43 16.56
CA GLY A 39 5.53 -13.68 16.61
C GLY A 39 4.23 -13.58 17.41
N ASN A 40 3.73 -12.37 17.67
CA ASN A 40 2.49 -12.10 18.38
C ASN A 40 1.30 -12.01 17.40
N TYR A 41 0.92 -13.14 16.81
CA TYR A 41 -0.09 -13.18 15.75
C TYR A 41 -1.53 -12.88 16.22
N ASP A 42 -1.79 -12.90 17.53
CA ASP A 42 -3.12 -12.66 18.11
C ASP A 42 -3.64 -11.23 17.88
N VAL A 43 -2.73 -10.29 17.60
CA VAL A 43 -3.07 -8.90 17.25
C VAL A 43 -3.65 -8.81 15.84
N ILE A 44 -3.39 -9.78 14.98
CA ILE A 44 -3.81 -9.78 13.58
C ILE A 44 -5.20 -10.42 13.47
N PRO A 45 -6.18 -9.82 12.76
CA PRO A 45 -7.55 -10.33 12.68
C PRO A 45 -7.68 -11.67 11.93
N GLY A 46 -7.32 -12.78 12.55
CA GLY A 46 -7.49 -14.12 12.00
C GLY A 46 -6.32 -14.62 11.15
N ARG A 47 -6.16 -15.95 11.12
CA ARG A 47 -4.96 -16.62 10.58
C ARG A 47 -4.80 -16.50 9.06
N VAL A 48 -5.88 -16.26 8.30
CA VAL A 48 -5.81 -16.04 6.84
C VAL A 48 -4.96 -14.81 6.55
N TYR A 49 -5.17 -13.73 7.31
CA TYR A 49 -4.40 -12.50 7.15
C TYR A 49 -2.96 -12.70 7.57
N VAL A 50 -2.70 -13.46 8.64
CA VAL A 50 -1.32 -13.79 9.04
C VAL A 50 -0.55 -14.46 7.91
N LYS A 51 -1.11 -15.51 7.28
CA LYS A 51 -0.48 -16.19 6.14
C LYS A 51 -0.23 -15.23 4.97
N GLY A 52 -1.23 -14.41 4.63
CA GLY A 52 -1.11 -13.43 3.55
C GLY A 52 -0.05 -12.35 3.81
N PHE A 53 0.01 -11.83 5.04
CA PHE A 53 0.98 -10.81 5.43
C PHE A 53 2.40 -11.37 5.50
N ILE A 54 2.60 -12.57 6.04
CA ILE A 54 3.91 -13.24 6.04
C ILE A 54 4.42 -13.44 4.61
N ARG A 55 3.57 -13.96 3.71
CA ARG A 55 3.94 -14.15 2.30
C ARG A 55 4.33 -12.83 1.63
N ASN A 56 3.46 -11.82 1.73
CA ASN A 56 3.70 -10.53 1.08
C ASN A 56 4.93 -9.83 1.63
N TYR A 57 5.12 -9.88 2.94
CA TYR A 57 6.25 -9.24 3.60
C TYR A 57 7.57 -9.95 3.27
N GLY A 58 7.58 -11.28 3.30
CA GLY A 58 8.73 -12.09 2.85
C GLY A 58 9.12 -11.77 1.41
N ASN A 59 8.16 -11.84 0.48
CA ASN A 59 8.40 -11.55 -0.94
C ASN A 59 8.91 -10.12 -1.17
N TYR A 60 8.39 -9.15 -0.42
CA TYR A 60 8.87 -7.76 -0.49
C TYR A 60 10.33 -7.59 -0.05
N LEU A 61 10.80 -8.45 0.85
CA LEU A 61 12.18 -8.51 1.31
C LEU A 61 13.06 -9.46 0.46
N ASP A 62 12.59 -9.87 -0.73
CA ASP A 62 13.17 -10.93 -1.59
C ASP A 62 13.51 -12.23 -0.86
N LEU A 63 12.69 -12.58 0.13
CA LEU A 63 12.70 -13.89 0.77
C LEU A 63 11.69 -14.81 0.08
N ASP A 64 11.85 -16.12 0.28
CA ASP A 64 10.83 -17.09 -0.12
C ASP A 64 9.63 -17.02 0.83
N GLY A 65 8.60 -16.28 0.43
CA GLY A 65 7.37 -16.11 1.20
C GLY A 65 6.59 -17.41 1.42
N ASP A 66 6.65 -18.38 0.50
CA ASP A 66 5.96 -19.66 0.68
C ASP A 66 6.68 -20.54 1.69
N ARG A 67 8.01 -20.56 1.69
CA ARG A 67 8.81 -21.18 2.75
C ARG A 67 8.51 -20.57 4.13
N LEU A 68 8.37 -19.25 4.21
CA LEU A 68 8.02 -18.56 5.45
C LEU A 68 6.60 -18.92 5.94
N VAL A 69 5.62 -19.00 5.03
CA VAL A 69 4.27 -19.46 5.39
C VAL A 69 4.29 -20.90 5.90
N ALA A 70 5.08 -21.79 5.29
CA ALA A 70 5.24 -23.16 5.76
C ALA A 70 5.87 -23.21 7.16
N ALA A 71 6.90 -22.40 7.43
CA ALA A 71 7.50 -22.29 8.75
C ALA A 71 6.49 -21.81 9.81
N TYR A 72 5.66 -20.81 9.48
CA TYR A 72 4.56 -20.38 10.33
C TYR A 72 3.56 -21.52 10.59
N GLN A 73 3.12 -22.25 9.55
CA GLN A 73 2.17 -23.36 9.71
C GLN A 73 2.72 -24.47 10.62
N ASN A 74 4.01 -24.78 10.51
CA ASN A 74 4.65 -25.77 11.38
C ASN A 74 4.68 -25.31 12.85
N GLN A 75 4.76 -24.01 13.12
CA GLN A 75 4.80 -23.46 14.47
C GLN A 75 3.44 -23.46 15.17
N VAL A 76 2.36 -23.12 14.45
CA VAL A 76 1.01 -22.98 15.03
C VAL A 76 0.07 -24.15 14.76
N GLY A 77 0.50 -25.13 13.95
CA GLY A 77 -0.34 -26.21 13.46
C GLY A 77 -1.27 -25.76 12.34
N ASP A 78 -1.58 -26.67 11.41
CA ASP A 78 -2.55 -26.39 10.36
C ASP A 78 -3.96 -26.53 10.93
N ILE A 79 -4.52 -25.41 11.38
CA ILE A 79 -5.95 -25.30 11.65
C ILE A 79 -6.52 -24.53 10.47
N ASP A 80 -7.22 -25.29 9.60
CA ASP A 80 -7.97 -24.76 8.47
C ASP A 80 -8.74 -23.52 8.91
N THR A 81 -8.33 -22.37 8.37
CA THR A 81 -8.91 -21.08 8.79
C THR A 81 -10.31 -20.86 8.22
N PHE A 82 -10.91 -21.91 7.70
CA PHE A 82 -12.33 -22.01 7.43
C PHE A 82 -12.64 -23.51 7.41
N SER A 83 -13.20 -24.06 8.48
CA SER A 83 -14.15 -25.15 8.29
C SER A 83 -15.29 -24.52 7.48
N VAL A 84 -15.17 -24.56 6.15
CA VAL A 84 -16.30 -24.31 5.26
C VAL A 84 -17.32 -25.35 5.69
N ARG A 85 -18.25 -24.98 6.57
CA ARG A 85 -19.54 -25.67 6.58
C ARG A 85 -19.98 -25.59 5.13
N PRO A 86 -20.19 -26.72 4.42
CA PRO A 86 -20.72 -26.64 3.08
C PRO A 86 -21.96 -25.77 3.22
N VAL A 87 -22.00 -24.65 2.49
CA VAL A 87 -23.21 -23.86 2.39
C VAL A 87 -24.18 -24.81 1.69
N SER A 88 -24.95 -25.55 2.48
CA SER A 88 -26.16 -26.22 2.01
C SER A 88 -26.90 -25.11 1.31
N ARG A 89 -27.01 -25.24 -0.01
CA ARG A 89 -27.63 -24.25 -0.89
C ARG A 89 -29.09 -24.17 -0.50
N TYR A 90 -29.38 -23.41 0.55
CA TYR A 90 -30.73 -23.04 0.89
C TYR A 90 -31.16 -22.06 -0.18
N LYS A 91 -32.08 -22.51 -1.03
CA LYS A 91 -32.69 -21.69 -2.08
C LYS A 91 -33.49 -20.60 -1.36
N VAL A 92 -32.85 -19.45 -1.12
CA VAL A 92 -33.53 -18.27 -0.59
C VAL A 92 -34.53 -17.84 -1.66
N GLN A 93 -35.81 -18.16 -1.45
CA GLN A 93 -36.91 -17.65 -2.25
C GLN A 93 -37.10 -16.17 -1.88
N SER A 94 -36.27 -15.31 -2.42
CA SER A 94 -36.41 -13.86 -2.26
C SER A 94 -37.65 -13.40 -3.03
N LYS A 95 -38.74 -13.12 -2.31
CA LYS A 95 -39.71 -12.11 -2.79
C LYS A 95 -38.94 -10.79 -2.92
N PRO A 96 -39.13 -10.02 -4.01
CA PRO A 96 -38.40 -8.77 -4.21
C PRO A 96 -38.98 -7.72 -3.25
N THR A 97 -38.40 -7.61 -2.06
CA THR A 97 -38.63 -6.48 -1.17
C THR A 97 -37.54 -5.44 -1.43
N LEU A 98 -37.98 -4.21 -1.68
CA LEU A 98 -37.23 -3.10 -2.24
C LEU A 98 -36.07 -2.66 -1.32
N VAL A 99 -34.89 -3.23 -1.50
CA VAL A 99 -33.64 -2.79 -0.86
C VAL A 99 -32.85 -1.87 -1.81
N GLN A 100 -33.53 -0.99 -2.55
CA GLN A 100 -32.87 -0.06 -3.49
C GLN A 100 -32.59 1.33 -2.89
N SER A 101 -33.26 1.72 -1.81
CA SER A 101 -33.14 3.09 -1.27
C SER A 101 -31.90 3.34 -0.41
N GLU A 102 -31.33 2.31 0.23
CA GLU A 102 -30.23 2.50 1.20
C GLU A 102 -28.83 2.46 0.57
N TYR A 103 -28.63 1.71 -0.53
CA TYR A 103 -27.34 1.69 -1.25
C TYR A 103 -27.06 2.98 -2.05
N ALA A 104 -28.09 3.80 -2.30
CA ALA A 104 -27.95 5.05 -3.03
C ALA A 104 -27.16 6.11 -2.23
N GLU A 105 -27.17 6.04 -0.89
CA GLU A 105 -26.54 7.07 -0.05
C GLU A 105 -25.06 6.82 0.24
N TYR A 106 -24.61 5.55 0.25
CA TYR A 106 -23.20 5.21 0.49
C TYR A 106 -22.26 5.66 -0.66
N GLN A 107 -22.80 5.92 -1.85
CA GLN A 107 -22.04 6.37 -3.02
C GLN A 107 -21.81 7.89 -3.08
N THR A 108 -22.45 8.69 -2.22
CA THR A 108 -22.45 10.16 -2.39
C THR A 108 -21.32 10.88 -1.67
N THR A 109 -20.67 10.26 -0.68
CA THR A 109 -19.65 10.92 0.15
C THR A 109 -18.21 10.58 -0.21
N LYS A 110 -17.96 9.64 -1.12
CA LYS A 110 -16.63 9.49 -1.74
C LYS A 110 -16.46 10.55 -2.82
N LYS A 111 -16.16 11.78 -2.38
CA LYS A 111 -15.71 12.90 -3.22
C LYS A 111 -14.61 12.38 -4.15
N ARG A 112 -14.95 12.11 -5.41
CA ARG A 112 -13.98 11.77 -6.45
C ARG A 112 -12.96 12.91 -6.46
N MET A 113 -11.74 12.66 -5.97
CA MET A 113 -10.64 13.58 -6.21
C MET A 113 -10.51 13.72 -7.72
N SER A 114 -10.76 14.92 -8.24
CA SER A 114 -10.69 15.17 -9.68
C SER A 114 -9.28 14.85 -10.17
N LEU A 115 -9.19 14.14 -11.30
CA LEU A 115 -7.95 13.86 -12.01
C LEU A 115 -7.19 15.14 -12.40
N GLU A 116 -7.88 16.30 -12.33
CA GLU A 116 -7.31 17.63 -12.53
C GLU A 116 -6.22 17.97 -11.51
N THR A 117 -6.21 17.37 -10.32
CA THR A 117 -5.17 17.63 -9.31
C THR A 117 -3.79 17.11 -9.75
N ARG A 118 -3.74 16.01 -10.51
CA ARG A 118 -2.50 15.54 -11.18
C ARG A 118 -2.10 16.43 -12.36
N GLN A 119 -3.07 16.92 -13.14
CA GLN A 119 -2.81 17.80 -14.28
C GLN A 119 -2.33 19.19 -13.83
N ARG A 120 -2.92 19.79 -12.79
CA ARG A 120 -2.49 21.10 -12.25
C ARG A 120 -1.05 21.10 -11.74
N LYS A 121 -0.59 20.03 -11.10
CA LYS A 121 0.79 19.94 -10.57
C LYS A 121 1.81 19.84 -11.72
N ARG A 122 1.51 19.05 -12.75
CA ARG A 122 2.35 18.90 -13.96
C ARG A 122 2.30 20.13 -14.88
N GLN A 123 1.18 20.84 -14.92
CA GLN A 123 1.03 22.04 -15.75
C GLN A 123 1.71 23.26 -15.13
N ARG A 124 1.73 23.37 -13.79
CA ARG A 124 2.50 24.41 -13.09
C ARG A 124 4.01 24.27 -13.30
N SER A 125 4.57 23.05 -13.27
CA SER A 125 6.01 22.86 -13.54
C SER A 125 6.37 23.24 -14.98
N ILE A 126 5.56 22.86 -15.97
CA ILE A 126 5.80 23.19 -17.38
C ILE A 126 5.69 24.71 -17.62
N VAL A 127 4.73 25.40 -17.00
CA VAL A 127 4.59 26.86 -17.17
C VAL A 127 5.72 27.61 -16.47
N GLN A 128 6.14 27.18 -15.27
CA GLN A 128 7.26 27.81 -14.55
C GLN A 128 8.59 27.64 -15.30
N GLU A 129 8.87 26.46 -15.86
CA GLU A 129 10.07 26.21 -16.67
C GLU A 129 10.15 27.15 -17.89
N ARG A 130 9.03 27.37 -18.58
CA ARG A 130 8.99 28.27 -19.76
C ARG A 130 9.19 29.73 -19.39
N ILE A 131 8.64 30.19 -18.27
CA ILE A 131 8.85 31.55 -17.77
C ILE A 131 10.31 31.77 -17.41
N ILE A 132 10.93 30.81 -16.71
CA ILE A 132 12.36 30.88 -16.32
C ILE A 132 13.26 30.98 -17.55
N LEU A 133 13.04 30.14 -18.58
CA LEU A 133 13.80 30.20 -19.84
C LEU A 133 13.64 31.55 -20.55
N GLY A 134 12.44 32.12 -20.56
CA GLY A 134 12.17 33.43 -21.14
C GLY A 134 12.92 34.57 -20.43
N VAL A 135 12.94 34.56 -19.10
CA VAL A 135 13.67 35.56 -18.29
C VAL A 135 15.18 35.45 -18.52
N ILE A 136 15.73 34.24 -18.56
CA ILE A 136 17.17 34.02 -18.84
C ILE A 136 17.54 34.58 -20.23
N LEU A 137 16.75 34.30 -21.26
CA LEU A 137 16.97 34.83 -22.60
C LEU A 137 16.88 36.36 -22.65
N LEU A 138 15.92 36.94 -21.94
CA LEU A 138 15.78 38.41 -21.85
C LEU A 138 16.99 39.04 -21.17
N CYS A 139 17.45 38.48 -20.04
CA CYS A 139 18.65 38.96 -19.33
C CYS A 139 19.90 38.83 -20.20
N MET A 140 20.07 37.72 -20.93
CA MET A 140 21.17 37.54 -21.89
C MET A 140 21.12 38.59 -22.99
N ALA A 141 19.95 38.88 -23.56
CA ALA A 141 19.80 39.91 -24.59
C ALA A 141 20.12 41.31 -24.06
N ILE A 142 19.65 41.66 -22.86
CA ILE A 142 19.98 42.93 -22.20
C ILE A 142 21.48 43.03 -21.92
N PHE A 143 22.11 41.96 -21.45
CA PHE A 143 23.55 41.90 -21.19
C PHE A 143 24.37 42.05 -22.47
N LEU A 144 23.95 41.39 -23.56
CA LEU A 144 24.59 41.52 -24.87
C LEU A 144 24.42 42.92 -25.46
N LEU A 145 23.25 43.54 -25.29
CA LEU A 145 23.02 44.93 -25.68
C LEU A 145 23.87 45.89 -24.86
N TRP A 146 24.01 45.64 -23.55
CA TRP A 146 24.87 46.44 -22.68
C TRP A 146 26.34 46.34 -23.09
N LEU A 147 26.84 45.14 -23.39
CA LEU A 147 28.20 44.90 -23.89
C LEU A 147 28.46 45.54 -25.26
N PHE A 148 27.42 45.69 -26.07
CA PHE A 148 27.54 46.32 -27.39
C PHE A 148 27.50 47.85 -27.32
N LEU A 149 26.81 48.43 -26.33
CA LEU A 149 26.66 49.87 -26.16
C LEU A 149 27.75 50.50 -25.28
N PHE A 150 28.52 49.69 -24.55
CA PHE A 150 29.54 50.11 -23.57
C PHE A 150 30.79 49.23 -23.66
#